data_AF-A0A9X2FYB8-F1
#
_entry.id   AF-A0A9X2FYB8-F1
#
_cell.length_a   1.000
_cell.length_b   1.000
_cell.length_c   1.000
_cell.angle_alpha   90.00
_cell.angle_beta   90.00
_cell.angle_gamma   90.00
#
_symmetry.space_group_name_H-M   'P 1'
#
loop_
_entity.id
_entity.type
_entity.pdbx_description
1 polymer ?
#
loop_
_entity_poly.entity_id
_entity_poly.type
_entity_poly.pdbx_seq_one_letter_code
_entity_poly.pdbx_strand_id
1 'polypeptide(L)'
;MITAPDETFTVAEAGVVLERSERQVLRYLEAGRLRGSKASGRWMLTAFHIWEFQGIADAMMENWRTYCRLAQAKIKEEENQCISEVGE
;
A
#
# COMPACT_ATOMS: atom_id res chain seq x y z
N MET A 1 -7.97 8.07 0.69
CA MET A 1 -7.82 6.83 -0.09
C MET A 1 -6.91 5.91 0.69
N ILE A 2 -7.28 4.65 0.93
CA ILE A 2 -6.42 3.71 1.66
C ILE A 2 -5.50 3.07 0.61
N THR A 3 -4.18 3.28 0.76
CA THR A 3 -3.12 2.72 -0.10
C THR A 3 -2.96 1.24 0.18
N ALA A 4 -2.90 0.42 -0.87
CA ALA A 4 -2.71 -1.01 -0.72
C ALA A 4 -1.25 -1.33 -0.35
N PRO A 5 -0.96 -2.35 0.46
CA PRO A 5 0.40 -2.67 0.90
C PRO A 5 1.35 -3.04 -0.25
N ASP A 6 0.81 -3.58 -1.33
CA ASP A 6 1.50 -4.00 -2.56
C ASP A 6 1.58 -2.90 -3.62
N GLU A 7 0.95 -1.75 -3.38
CA GLU A 7 1.02 -0.60 -4.28
C GLU A 7 2.47 -0.15 -4.43
N THR A 8 2.92 -0.01 -5.67
CA THR A 8 4.33 0.24 -5.98
C THR A 8 4.62 1.70 -6.23
N PHE A 9 5.75 2.17 -5.70
CA PHE A 9 6.26 3.52 -5.81
C PHE A 9 7.64 3.51 -6.46
N THR A 10 7.84 4.45 -7.38
CA THR A 10 9.17 4.86 -7.82
C THR A 10 9.89 5.61 -6.71
N VAL A 11 11.20 5.80 -6.87
CA VAL A 11 12.02 6.63 -5.96
C VAL A 11 11.46 8.06 -5.83
N ALA A 12 10.98 8.62 -6.94
CA ALA A 12 10.39 9.96 -6.99
C ALA A 12 9.15 10.06 -6.11
N GLU A 13 8.21 9.15 -6.29
CA GLU A 13 6.96 9.11 -5.54
C GLU A 13 7.21 8.80 -4.05
N ALA A 14 8.12 7.87 -3.76
CA ALA A 14 8.53 7.60 -2.38
C ALA A 14 9.17 8.83 -1.70
N GLY A 15 9.88 9.68 -2.47
CA GLY A 15 10.40 10.95 -1.99
C GLY A 15 9.31 11.91 -1.54
N VAL A 16 8.22 12.00 -2.30
CA VAL A 16 7.04 12.80 -1.92
C VAL A 16 6.42 12.27 -0.63
N VAL A 17 6.21 10.96 -0.52
CA VAL A 17 5.56 10.33 0.65
C VAL A 17 6.43 10.44 1.91
N LEU A 18 7.75 10.29 1.79
CA LEU A 18 8.68 10.35 2.91
C LEU A 18 9.10 11.79 3.28
N GLU A 19 8.67 12.79 2.49
CA GLU A 19 9.15 14.17 2.57
C GLU A 19 10.69 14.25 2.49
N ARG A 20 11.28 13.50 1.55
CA ARG A 20 12.73 13.45 1.32
C ARG A 20 13.05 13.62 -0.16
N SER A 21 14.22 14.17 -0.44
CA SER A 21 14.71 14.24 -1.82
C SER A 21 14.93 12.83 -2.41
N GLU A 22 14.75 12.68 -3.72
CA GLU A 22 15.01 11.40 -4.43
C GLU A 22 16.40 10.86 -4.14
N ARG A 23 17.41 11.75 -4.12
CA ARG A 23 18.80 11.40 -3.84
C ARG A 23 18.95 10.79 -2.44
N GLN A 24 18.18 11.28 -1.46
CA GLN A 24 18.20 10.75 -0.11
C GLN A 24 17.49 9.39 -0.01
N VAL A 25 16.38 9.22 -0.74
CA VAL A 25 15.69 7.92 -0.85
C VAL A 25 16.61 6.87 -1.49
N LEU A 26 17.31 7.21 -2.58
CA LEU A 26 18.32 6.34 -3.19
C LEU A 26 19.40 5.93 -2.20
N ARG A 27 19.93 6.87 -1.42
CA ARG A 27 20.93 6.56 -0.39
C ARG A 27 20.39 5.60 0.67
N TYR A 28 19.12 5.69 1.04
CA TYR A 28 18.51 4.75 1.98
C TYR A 28 18.36 3.35 1.40
N LEU A 29 17.99 3.25 0.12
CA LEU A 29 17.90 1.99 -0.61
C LEU A 29 19.28 1.32 -0.75
N GLU A 30 20.28 2.08 -1.19
CA GLU A 30 21.66 1.58 -1.37
C GLU A 30 22.30 1.16 -0.04
N ALA A 31 21.99 1.88 1.04
CA ALA A 31 22.47 1.53 2.39
C ALA A 31 21.67 0.39 3.06
N GLY A 32 20.62 -0.13 2.42
CA GLY A 32 19.74 -1.16 2.98
C GLY A 32 18.87 -0.68 4.15
N ARG A 33 18.78 0.63 4.39
CA ARG A 33 17.92 1.22 5.43
C ARG A 33 16.46 1.25 5.03
N LEU A 34 16.20 1.41 3.73
CA LEU A 34 14.89 1.34 3.12
C LEU A 34 14.85 0.11 2.21
N ARG A 35 13.81 -0.71 2.32
CA ARG A 35 13.64 -1.88 1.48
C ARG A 35 13.05 -1.49 0.12
N GLY A 36 13.44 -2.24 -0.90
CA GLY A 36 12.96 -2.06 -2.27
C GLY A 36 13.51 -3.16 -3.17
N SER A 37 12.90 -3.31 -4.34
CA SER A 37 13.38 -4.21 -5.38
C SER A 37 13.95 -3.39 -6.53
N LYS A 38 15.01 -3.92 -7.16
CA LYS A 38 15.59 -3.30 -8.35
C LYS A 38 15.21 -4.12 -9.57
N ALA A 39 14.00 -3.92 -10.08
CA ALA A 39 13.57 -4.54 -11.32
C ALA A 39 14.14 -3.73 -12.50
N SER A 40 14.89 -4.40 -13.38
CA SER A 40 15.33 -3.81 -14.66
C SER A 40 16.20 -2.55 -14.51
N GLY A 41 16.95 -2.43 -13.42
CA GLY A 41 17.85 -1.30 -13.15
C GLY A 41 17.20 -0.09 -12.47
N ARG A 42 15.87 -0.09 -12.27
CA ARG A 42 15.15 0.95 -11.53
C ARG A 42 14.72 0.44 -10.16
N TRP A 43 14.84 1.28 -9.15
CA TRP A 43 14.34 0.97 -7.82
C TRP A 43 12.83 1.15 -7.76
N MET A 44 12.17 0.14 -7.21
CA MET A 44 10.75 0.09 -6.93
C MET A 44 10.55 -0.26 -5.46
N LEU A 45 9.60 0.40 -4.81
CA LEU A 45 9.23 0.18 -3.42
C LEU A 45 7.75 -0.16 -3.36
N THR A 46 7.30 -0.82 -2.31
CA THR A 46 5.87 -0.99 -2.03
C THR A 46 5.46 -0.04 -0.91
N ALA A 47 4.17 0.25 -0.78
CA ALA A 47 3.63 1.00 0.36
C ALA A 47 4.09 0.37 1.69
N PHE A 48 4.09 -0.97 1.76
CA PHE A 48 4.55 -1.70 2.93
C PHE A 48 6.01 -1.38 3.30
N HIS A 49 6.94 -1.31 2.32
CA HIS A 49 8.32 -0.93 2.60
C HIS A 49 8.44 0.49 3.19
N ILE A 50 7.60 1.42 2.71
CA ILE A 50 7.55 2.80 3.22
C ILE A 50 7.05 2.79 4.67
N TRP A 51 6.00 2.03 4.98
CA TRP A 51 5.47 1.94 6.34
C TRP A 51 6.43 1.25 7.31
N GLU A 52 7.16 0.21 6.87
CA GLU A 52 8.23 -0.41 7.66
C GLU A 52 9.29 0.62 8.01
N PHE A 53 9.71 1.44 7.03
CA PHE A 53 10.71 2.49 7.25
C PHE A 53 10.25 3.59 8.20
N GLN A 54 8.96 3.95 8.16
CA GLN A 54 8.36 4.93 9.06
C GLN A 54 8.03 4.35 10.45
N GLY A 55 8.12 3.03 10.64
CA GLY A 55 7.77 2.36 11.90
C GLY A 55 6.25 2.29 12.16
N ILE A 56 5.43 2.37 11.11
CA ILE A 56 3.95 2.36 11.19
C ILE A 56 3.32 1.16 10.47
N ALA A 57 4.13 0.17 10.07
CA ALA A 57 3.68 -0.99 9.30
C ALA A 57 2.51 -1.73 9.94
N ASP A 58 2.59 -2.01 11.25
CA ASP A 58 1.56 -2.78 11.95
C ASP A 58 0.21 -2.05 11.94
N ALA A 59 0.21 -0.75 12.25
CA ALA A 59 -0.99 0.07 12.27
C ALA A 59 -1.63 0.19 10.88
N MET A 60 -0.81 0.39 9.84
CA MET A 60 -1.31 0.49 8.46
C MET A 60 -1.81 -0.87 7.95
N MET A 61 -1.17 -1.97 8.31
CA MET A 61 -1.65 -3.32 7.98
C MET A 61 -2.97 -3.65 8.67
N GLU A 62 -3.16 -3.23 9.92
CA GLU A 62 -4.44 -3.39 10.62
C GLU A 62 -5.56 -2.57 9.97
N ASN A 63 -5.27 -1.32 9.60
CA ASN A 63 -6.19 -0.48 8.85
C ASN A 63 -6.56 -1.12 7.50
N TRP A 64 -5.58 -1.64 6.76
CA TRP A 64 -5.80 -2.34 5.50
C TRP A 64 -6.67 -3.58 5.68
N ARG A 65 -6.37 -4.44 6.67
CA ARG A 65 -7.17 -5.63 6.98
C ARG A 65 -8.61 -5.27 7.31
N THR A 66 -8.82 -4.20 8.08
CA THR A 66 -10.15 -3.70 8.44
C THR A 66 -10.89 -3.22 7.21
N TYR A 67 -10.23 -2.45 6.34
CA TYR A 67 -10.80 -2.03 5.06
C TYR A 67 -11.21 -3.23 4.20
N CYS A 68 -10.35 -4.26 4.05
CA CYS A 68 -10.69 -5.46 3.30
C CYS A 68 -11.93 -6.18 3.85
N ARG A 69 -12.06 -6.30 5.18
CA ARG A 69 -13.24 -6.92 5.82
C ARG A 69 -14.52 -6.13 5.54
N LEU A 70 -14.47 -4.81 5.66
CA LEU A 70 -15.62 -3.94 5.40
C LEU A 70 -16.01 -3.95 3.91
N ALA A 71 -15.03 -3.93 3.01
CA ALA A 71 -15.28 -4.03 1.57
C ALA A 71 -15.96 -5.36 1.21
N GLN A 72 -15.50 -6.48 1.79
CA GLN A 72 -16.14 -7.79 1.60
C GLN A 72 -17.55 -7.86 2.17
N ALA A 73 -17.80 -7.24 3.33
CA ALA A 73 -19.13 -7.19 3.93
C ALA A 73 -20.12 -6.41 3.04
N LYS A 74 -19.68 -5.26 2.51
CA LYS A 74 -20.48 -4.44 1.60
C LYS A 74 -20.83 -5.16 0.30
N ILE A 75 -19.86 -5.86 -0.31
CA ILE A 75 -20.11 -6.66 -1.52
C ILE A 75 -21.19 -7.72 -1.26
N LYS A 76 -21.13 -8.42 -0.12
CA LYS A 76 -22.14 -9.44 0.25
C LYS A 76 -23.53 -8.86 0.50
N GLU A 77 -23.61 -7.65 1.06
CA GLU A 77 -24.90 -6.95 1.24
C GLU A 77 -25.51 -6.56 -0.11
N GLU A 78 -24.71 -6.04 -1.03
CA GLU A 78 -25.13 -5.70 -2.40
C GLU A 78 -25.56 -6.96 -3.18
N GLU A 79 -24.84 -8.09 -3.04
CA GLU A 79 -25.22 -9.37 -3.65
C GLU A 79 -26.55 -9.91 -3.09
N ASN A 80 -26.77 -9.83 -1.78
CA ASN A 80 -28.02 -10.28 -1.17
C ASN A 80 -29.22 -9.40 -1.56
N GLN A 81 -29.04 -8.09 -1.71
CA GLN A 81 -30.09 -7.18 -2.19
C GLN A 81 -30.49 -7.48 -3.64
N CYS A 82 -29.53 -7.74 -4.53
CA CYS A 82 -29.81 -8.12 -5.92
C CYS A 82 -30.56 -9.45 -6.05
N ILE A 83 -30.36 -10.41 -5.15
CA ILE A 83 -31.06 -11.72 -5.18
C ILE A 83 -32.52 -11.58 -4.71
N SER A 84 -32.80 -10.66 -3.78
CA SER A 84 -34.17 -10.42 -3.28
C SER A 84 -35.09 -9.68 -4.26
N GLU A 85 -34.56 -8.96 -5.26
CA GLU A 85 -35.38 -8.20 -6.23
C GLU A 85 -35.78 -9.00 -7.49
N VAL A 86 -35.25 -10.21 -7.69
CA VAL A 86 -35.54 -11.06 -8.87
C VAL A 86 -36.58 -12.15 -8.56
N GLY A 87 -37.12 -12.16 -7.34
CA GLY A 87 -38.06 -13.17 -6.85
C GLY A 87 -39.40 -12.60 -6.39
N GLU A 88 -40.11 -11.86 -7.25
CA GLU A 88 -41.56 -11.62 -7.13
C GLU A 88 -42.25 -11.92 -8.47
#